data_AF-A0A2S6IJB5-F1
#
_entry.id   AF-A0A2S6IJB5-F1
#
_cell.length_a   1.000
_cell.length_b   1.000
_cell.length_c   1.000
_cell.angle_alpha   90.00
_cell.angle_beta   90.00
_cell.angle_gamma   90.00
#
_symmetry.space_group_name_H-M   'P 1'
#
loop_
_entity.id
_entity.type
_entity.pdbx_description
1 polymer ?
#
loop_
_entity_poly.entity_id
_entity_poly.type
_entity_poly.pdbx_seq_one_letter_code
_entity_poly.pdbx_strand_id
1 'polypeptide(L)'
;MSLISGFKDFVLRGNVIDLAVAVVIGAAFTKVVNAMVEGLINPLIAAVGGEREMSGLNQTIGQTEFGFGDVLGAIVNFLIVAAVVYFFIVTPVNRLFLRMREGEEAEPKAVPADVQLLTEIRDLLREHATPDGAAAAPDGPAGSTRAERG
;
A
#
# COMPACT_ATOMS: atom_id res chain seq x y z
N MET A 1 -3.08 20.11 32.37
CA MET A 1 -2.34 18.96 31.81
C MET A 1 -0.91 19.42 31.52
N SER A 2 0.12 18.67 31.90
CA SER A 2 1.50 18.99 31.54
C SER A 2 1.70 18.79 30.03
N LEU A 3 2.45 19.67 29.35
CA LEU A 3 2.78 19.54 27.93
C LEU A 3 3.40 18.16 27.61
N ILE A 4 4.16 17.63 28.57
CA ILE A 4 4.81 16.31 28.47
C ILE A 4 3.78 15.17 28.48
N SER A 5 2.71 15.28 29.28
CA SER A 5 1.65 14.27 29.26
C SER A 5 0.86 14.31 27.94
N GLY A 6 0.56 15.51 27.43
CA GLY A 6 -0.12 15.67 26.14
C GLY A 6 0.68 15.14 24.94
N PHE A 7 2.02 15.32 24.96
CA PHE A 7 2.89 14.77 23.92
C PHE A 7 2.97 13.24 23.98
N LYS A 8 3.09 12.67 25.19
CA LYS A 8 3.06 11.22 25.38
C LYS A 8 1.76 10.60 24.85
N ASP A 9 0.62 11.21 25.18
CA ASP A 9 -0.71 10.74 24.75
C ASP A 9 -0.93 10.89 23.23
N PHE A 10 -0.22 11.83 22.59
CA PHE A 10 -0.20 11.97 21.13
C PHE A 10 0.62 10.88 20.45
N VAL A 11 1.84 10.62 20.94
CA VAL A 11 2.72 9.57 20.41
C VAL A 11 2.13 8.18 20.63
N LEU A 12 1.54 7.92 21.81
CA LEU A 12 0.90 6.64 22.15
C LEU A 12 -0.38 6.34 21.37
N ARG A 13 -0.86 7.24 20.50
CA ARG A 13 -2.01 7.01 19.62
C ARG A 13 -1.74 5.95 18.52
N GLY A 14 -0.57 5.29 18.55
CA GLY A 14 -0.17 4.15 17.72
C GLY A 14 0.19 4.55 16.29
N ASN A 15 -0.75 5.15 15.57
CA ASN A 15 -0.60 5.56 14.18
C ASN A 15 0.56 6.54 13.93
N VAL A 16 0.98 7.31 14.94
CA VAL A 16 2.08 8.28 14.82
C VAL A 16 3.45 7.61 14.90
N ILE A 17 3.60 6.58 15.74
CA ILE A 17 4.86 5.87 15.93
C ILE A 17 5.20 5.10 14.65
N ASP A 18 4.25 4.35 14.10
CA ASP A 18 4.47 3.55 12.90
C ASP A 18 4.83 4.43 11.70
N LEU A 19 4.15 5.56 11.54
CA LEU A 19 4.47 6.55 10.51
C LEU A 19 5.87 7.14 10.72
N ALA A 20 6.21 7.54 11.95
CA ALA A 20 7.52 8.11 12.27
C ALA A 20 8.65 7.12 11.97
N VAL A 21 8.48 5.85 12.36
CA VAL A 21 9.44 4.77 12.09
C VAL A 21 9.60 4.57 10.59
N ALA A 22 8.50 4.51 9.83
CA ALA A 22 8.55 4.35 8.38
C ALA A 22 9.33 5.48 7.69
N VAL A 23 9.11 6.73 8.10
CA VAL A 23 9.81 7.90 7.53
C VAL A 23 11.30 7.87 7.85
N VAL A 24 11.67 7.57 9.11
CA VAL A 24 13.08 7.52 9.54
C VAL A 24 13.84 6.40 8.83
N ILE A 25 13.25 5.20 8.74
CA ILE A 25 13.86 4.07 8.05
C ILE A 25 13.97 4.36 6.55
N GLY A 26 12.93 4.93 5.93
CA GLY A 26 12.95 5.33 4.52
C GLY A 26 14.09 6.31 4.24
N ALA A 27 14.25 7.35 5.06
CA ALA A 27 15.32 8.33 4.92
C ALA A 27 16.72 7.71 5.09
N ALA A 28 16.89 6.81 6.06
CA ALA A 28 18.16 6.13 6.28
C ALA A 28 18.51 5.18 5.12
N PHE A 29 17.54 4.43 4.61
CA PHE A 29 17.73 3.50 3.51
C PHE A 29 18.10 4.22 2.21
N THR A 30 17.44 5.33 1.88
CA THR A 30 17.79 6.16 0.72
C THR A 30 19.24 6.61 0.76
N LYS A 31 19.80 6.93 1.94
CA LYS A 31 21.22 7.28 2.06
C LYS A 31 22.15 6.12 1.70
N VAL A 32 21.81 4.89 2.11
CA VAL A 32 22.60 3.69 1.76
C VAL A 32 22.59 3.46 0.25
N VAL A 33 21.42 3.58 -0.37
CA VAL A 33 21.28 3.42 -1.82
C VAL A 33 22.07 4.51 -2.56
N ASN A 34 21.92 5.78 -2.14
CA ASN A 34 22.66 6.89 -2.75
C ASN A 34 24.16 6.71 -2.61
N ALA A 35 24.67 6.32 -1.44
CA ALA A 35 26.09 6.08 -1.23
C ALA A 35 26.65 4.97 -2.14
N MET A 36 25.85 3.92 -2.39
CA MET A 36 26.23 2.86 -3.32
C MET A 36 26.23 3.35 -4.78
N VAL A 37 25.25 4.17 -5.16
CA VAL A 37 25.17 4.72 -6.52
C VAL A 37 26.29 5.73 -6.77
N GLU A 38 26.51 6.66 -5.85
CA GLU A 38 27.60 7.62 -5.92
C GLU A 38 28.98 6.95 -5.86
N GLY A 39 29.14 5.91 -5.04
CA GLY A 39 30.43 5.24 -4.82
C GLY A 39 30.81 4.20 -5.87
N LEU A 40 29.84 3.55 -6.52
CA LEU A 40 30.09 2.47 -7.48
C LEU A 40 29.56 2.77 -8.88
N ILE A 41 28.32 3.24 -8.99
CA ILE A 41 27.64 3.40 -10.26
C ILE A 41 28.13 4.65 -11.00
N ASN A 42 28.21 5.80 -10.32
CA ASN A 42 28.65 7.05 -10.96
C ASN A 42 30.07 6.93 -11.54
N PRO A 43 31.07 6.36 -10.83
CA PRO A 43 32.39 6.13 -11.40
C PRO A 43 32.38 5.17 -12.59
N LEU A 44 31.52 4.14 -12.59
CA LEU A 44 31.39 3.23 -13.73
C LEU A 44 30.81 3.96 -14.95
N ILE A 45 29.77 4.78 -14.78
CA ILE A 45 29.19 5.59 -15.85
C ILE A 45 30.22 6.58 -16.40
N ALA A 46 30.96 7.26 -15.51
CA ALA A 46 32.02 8.18 -15.88
C ALA A 46 33.14 7.47 -16.66
N ALA A 47 33.54 6.27 -16.25
CA ALA A 47 34.55 5.46 -16.92
C ALA A 47 34.14 4.98 -18.32
N VAL A 48 32.85 4.71 -18.55
CA VAL A 48 32.34 4.31 -19.88
C VAL A 48 32.06 5.52 -20.79
N GLY A 49 32.27 6.75 -20.30
CA GLY A 49 32.20 7.98 -21.10
C GLY A 49 30.95 8.82 -20.91
N GLY A 50 30.10 8.52 -19.91
CA GLY A 50 28.84 9.24 -19.67
C GLY A 50 29.03 10.74 -19.38
N GLU A 51 30.07 11.12 -18.65
CA GLU A 51 30.34 12.53 -18.29
C GLU A 51 30.78 13.38 -19.50
N ARG A 52 31.51 12.77 -20.45
CA ARG A 52 32.07 13.48 -21.63
C ARG A 52 31.04 13.77 -22.70
N GLU A 53 30.06 12.88 -22.90
CA GLU A 53 28.92 13.08 -23.82
C GLU A 53 27.84 13.98 -23.20
N MET A 54 27.62 13.91 -21.88
CA MET A 54 26.61 14.72 -21.18
C MET A 54 27.04 16.19 -21.03
N SER A 55 28.30 16.46 -20.68
CA SER A 55 28.83 17.83 -20.65
C SER A 55 28.99 18.45 -22.04
N GLY A 56 29.02 17.64 -23.11
CA GLY A 56 29.06 18.14 -24.50
C GLY A 56 27.78 18.85 -24.97
N LEU A 57 26.66 18.67 -24.24
CA LEU A 57 25.38 19.35 -24.49
C LEU A 57 25.20 20.63 -23.65
N ASN A 58 26.12 20.91 -22.72
CA ASN A 58 26.09 22.12 -21.93
C ASN A 58 26.63 23.27 -22.79
N GLN A 59 25.75 23.93 -23.55
CA GLN A 59 26.09 25.17 -24.23
C GLN A 59 26.15 26.31 -23.20
N THR A 60 27.34 26.82 -22.94
CA THR A 60 27.56 28.05 -22.19
C THR A 60 27.04 29.24 -23.02
N ILE A 61 25.84 29.73 -22.71
CA ILE A 61 25.35 31.02 -23.18
C ILE A 61 25.59 32.03 -22.05
N GLY A 62 26.71 32.76 -22.11
CA GLY A 62 27.06 33.78 -21.09
C GLY A 62 27.70 33.22 -19.81
N GLN A 63 27.20 33.61 -18.63
CA GLN A 63 27.65 33.08 -17.31
C GLN A 63 26.71 31.99 -16.74
N THR A 64 25.74 31.53 -17.52
CA THR A 64 24.78 30.52 -17.08
C THR A 64 25.00 29.23 -17.86
N GLU A 65 25.47 28.20 -17.17
CA GLU A 65 25.54 26.84 -17.73
C GLU A 65 24.14 26.22 -17.70
N PHE A 66 23.53 26.07 -18.88
CA PHE A 66 22.32 25.25 -19.01
C PHE A 66 22.73 23.78 -19.04
N GLY A 67 22.72 23.16 -17.85
CA GLY A 67 23.08 21.76 -17.62
C GLY A 67 22.06 20.76 -18.15
N PHE A 68 21.81 20.70 -19.47
CA PHE A 68 20.95 19.66 -20.04
C PHE A 68 21.57 18.26 -19.83
N GLY A 69 22.91 18.20 -19.80
CA GLY A 69 23.66 17.01 -19.38
C GLY A 69 23.40 16.59 -17.94
N ASP A 70 23.27 17.56 -17.03
CA ASP A 70 23.05 17.29 -15.60
C ASP A 70 21.64 16.74 -15.34
N VAL A 71 20.64 17.25 -16.06
CA VAL A 71 19.27 16.73 -16.00
C VAL A 71 19.21 15.31 -16.53
N LEU A 72 19.84 15.04 -17.68
CA LEU A 72 19.87 13.69 -18.25
C LEU A 72 20.66 12.72 -17.34
N GLY A 73 21.75 13.18 -16.74
CA GLY A 73 22.52 12.44 -15.74
C GLY A 73 21.70 12.10 -14.50
N ALA A 74 20.92 13.06 -13.99
CA ALA A 74 20.01 12.85 -12.87
C ALA A 74 18.90 11.83 -13.20
N ILE A 75 18.38 11.84 -14.43
CA ILE A 75 17.38 10.86 -14.89
C ILE A 75 18.00 9.46 -14.96
N VAL A 76 19.18 9.32 -15.56
CA VAL A 76 19.88 8.02 -15.65
C VAL A 76 20.21 7.48 -14.26
N ASN A 77 20.72 8.33 -13.37
CA ASN A 77 20.99 8.00 -11.97
C ASN A 77 19.69 7.52 -11.27
N PHE A 78 18.59 8.27 -11.39
CA PHE A 78 17.30 7.90 -10.84
C PHE A 78 16.81 6.53 -11.34
N LEU A 79 16.95 6.25 -12.64
CA LEU A 79 16.56 4.96 -13.22
C LEU A 79 17.40 3.81 -12.66
N ILE A 80 18.70 4.02 -12.43
CA ILE A 80 19.57 3.00 -11.85
C ILE A 80 19.24 2.76 -10.38
N VAL A 81 19.05 3.83 -9.59
CA VAL A 81 18.57 3.73 -8.20
C VAL A 81 17.26 2.95 -8.15
N ALA A 82 16.29 3.30 -9.00
CA ALA A 82 15.00 2.63 -9.06
C ALA A 82 15.14 1.15 -9.44
N ALA A 83 16.00 0.82 -10.40
CA ALA A 83 16.27 -0.56 -10.80
C ALA A 83 16.90 -1.38 -9.67
N VAL A 84 17.88 -0.82 -8.95
CA VAL A 84 18.51 -1.46 -7.79
C VAL A 84 17.49 -1.70 -6.68
N VAL A 85 16.70 -0.68 -6.30
CA VAL A 85 15.68 -0.83 -5.25
C VAL A 85 14.62 -1.85 -5.68
N TYR A 86 14.18 -1.84 -6.94
CA TYR A 86 13.23 -2.80 -7.45
C TYR A 86 13.76 -4.23 -7.40
N PHE A 87 15.01 -4.45 -7.82
CA PHE A 87 15.60 -5.79 -7.86
C PHE A 87 15.93 -6.33 -6.46
N PHE A 88 16.50 -5.50 -5.58
CA PHE A 88 16.99 -5.95 -4.26
C PHE A 88 15.95 -5.85 -3.13
N ILE A 89 14.93 -5.00 -3.25
CA ILE A 89 13.89 -4.85 -2.22
C ILE A 89 12.56 -5.36 -2.74
N VAL A 90 12.05 -4.79 -3.84
CA VAL A 90 10.68 -5.07 -4.31
C VAL A 90 10.55 -6.52 -4.77
N THR A 91 11.53 -7.05 -5.52
CA THR A 91 11.49 -8.42 -6.03
C THR A 91 11.50 -9.48 -4.91
N PRO A 92 12.41 -9.45 -3.92
CA PRO A 92 12.38 -10.41 -2.82
C PRO A 92 11.18 -10.22 -1.90
N VAL A 93 10.75 -8.98 -1.63
CA VAL A 93 9.54 -8.73 -0.83
C VAL A 93 8.31 -9.26 -1.57
N ASN A 94 8.18 -8.99 -2.87
CA ASN A 94 7.09 -9.52 -3.68
C ASN A 94 7.13 -11.05 -3.74
N ARG A 95 8.33 -11.65 -3.89
CA ARG A 95 8.50 -13.11 -3.88
C ARG A 95 8.14 -13.74 -2.53
N LEU A 96 8.46 -13.07 -1.43
CA LEU A 96 8.10 -13.52 -0.08
C LEU A 96 6.60 -13.35 0.17
N PHE A 97 6.02 -12.23 -0.25
CA PHE A 97 4.60 -11.94 -0.12
C PHE A 97 3.74 -12.89 -0.96
N LEU A 98 4.20 -13.26 -2.16
CA LEU A 98 3.57 -14.28 -3.00
C LEU A 98 3.60 -15.65 -2.32
N ARG A 99 4.72 -16.02 -1.68
CA ARG A 99 4.83 -17.27 -0.91
C ARG A 99 3.97 -17.28 0.36
N MET A 100 3.85 -16.15 1.04
CA MET A 100 2.91 -16.00 2.16
C MET A 100 1.48 -16.16 1.65
N ARG A 101 1.09 -15.51 0.55
CA ARG A 101 -0.25 -15.65 -0.04
C ARG A 101 -0.59 -17.05 -0.58
N GLU A 102 0.40 -17.87 -0.90
CA GLU A 102 0.21 -19.26 -1.36
C GLU A 102 0.25 -20.29 -0.21
N GLY A 103 0.93 -19.98 0.90
CA GLY A 103 0.98 -20.83 2.11
C GLY A 103 -0.01 -20.44 3.21
N GLU A 104 -0.67 -19.29 3.05
CA GLU A 104 -1.61 -18.70 3.99
C GLU A 104 -2.99 -18.78 3.32
N GLU A 105 -3.71 -19.87 3.58
CA GLU A 105 -5.13 -19.71 3.90
C GLU A 105 -5.18 -18.59 4.94
N ALA A 106 -5.54 -17.39 4.46
CA ALA A 106 -5.62 -16.14 5.20
C ALA A 106 -5.52 -16.34 6.72
N GLU A 107 -4.33 -16.12 7.29
CA GLU A 107 -4.33 -15.57 8.63
C GLU A 107 -5.06 -14.26 8.44
N PRO A 108 -6.30 -14.14 8.96
CA PRO A 108 -7.02 -12.90 8.81
C PRO A 108 -6.11 -11.91 9.52
N LYS A 109 -5.56 -10.92 8.80
CA LYS A 109 -5.09 -9.66 9.40
C LYS A 109 -6.08 -9.39 10.51
N ALA A 110 -5.68 -9.60 11.77
CA ALA A 110 -6.60 -9.88 12.87
C ALA A 110 -7.78 -8.95 12.70
N VAL A 111 -8.90 -9.52 12.21
CA VAL A 111 -10.01 -8.70 11.73
C VAL A 111 -10.34 -7.81 12.92
N PRO A 112 -10.32 -6.46 12.78
CA PRO A 112 -10.48 -5.59 13.93
C PRO A 112 -11.67 -6.10 14.75
N ALA A 113 -11.57 -6.11 16.08
CA ALA A 113 -12.59 -6.74 16.92
C ALA A 113 -14.00 -6.26 16.53
N ASP A 114 -14.12 -5.00 16.13
CA ASP A 114 -15.33 -4.39 15.57
C ASP A 114 -15.86 -5.09 14.32
N VAL A 115 -14.99 -5.47 13.38
CA VAL A 115 -15.36 -6.17 12.14
C VAL A 115 -15.71 -7.65 12.41
N GLN A 116 -15.11 -8.28 13.43
CA GLN A 116 -15.55 -9.61 13.90
C GLN A 116 -16.95 -9.53 14.52
N LEU A 117 -17.15 -8.59 15.43
CA LEU A 117 -18.44 -8.28 16.04
C LEU A 117 -19.50 -7.98 14.98
N LEU A 118 -19.19 -7.17 13.97
CA LEU A 118 -20.12 -6.88 12.87
C LEU A 118 -20.44 -8.13 12.03
N THR A 119 -19.49 -9.06 11.88
CA THR A 119 -19.71 -10.34 11.19
C THR A 119 -20.65 -11.23 12.01
N GLU A 120 -20.40 -11.35 13.31
CA GLU A 120 -21.28 -12.07 14.25
C GLU A 120 -22.69 -11.46 14.28
N ILE A 121 -22.81 -10.13 14.38
CA ILE A 121 -24.08 -9.41 14.35
C ILE A 121 -24.83 -9.65 13.04
N ARG A 122 -24.14 -9.61 11.89
CA ARG A 122 -24.74 -9.91 10.57
C ARG A 122 -25.30 -11.33 10.54
N ASP A 123 -24.55 -12.30 11.07
CA ASP A 123 -24.92 -13.70 11.02
C ASP A 123 -26.12 -13.98 11.96
N LEU A 124 -26.13 -13.38 13.15
CA LEU A 124 -27.27 -13.40 14.07
C LEU A 124 -28.52 -12.73 13.49
N LEU A 125 -28.36 -11.60 12.80
CA LEU A 125 -29.47 -10.92 12.10
C LEU A 125 -30.02 -11.77 10.95
N ARG A 126 -29.16 -12.47 10.23
CA ARG A 126 -29.58 -13.37 9.13
C ARG A 126 -30.33 -14.58 9.66
N GLU A 127 -29.91 -15.11 10.81
CA GLU A 127 -30.60 -16.19 11.51
C GLU A 127 -31.98 -15.74 12.01
N HIS A 128 -32.11 -14.50 12.50
CA HIS A 128 -33.42 -13.94 12.91
C HIS A 128 -34.29 -13.41 11.76
N ALA A 129 -33.72 -13.17 10.56
CA ALA A 129 -34.48 -12.72 9.38
C ALA A 129 -35.35 -13.84 8.76
N THR A 130 -35.13 -15.10 9.13
CA THR A 130 -35.95 -16.25 8.76
C THR A 130 -36.07 -17.14 9.99
N PRO A 131 -37.13 -17.00 10.82
CA PRO A 131 -38.46 -17.52 10.48
C PRO A 131 -39.64 -16.84 11.25
N ASP A 132 -40.05 -15.62 10.90
CA ASP A 132 -41.33 -15.06 11.41
C ASP A 132 -42.12 -14.22 10.38
N GLY A 133 -41.60 -14.05 9.16
CA GLY A 133 -42.21 -13.20 8.12
C GLY A 133 -42.71 -13.91 6.87
N ALA A 134 -42.44 -15.22 6.69
CA ALA A 134 -42.68 -15.90 5.41
C ALA A 134 -43.93 -16.81 5.39
N ALA A 135 -44.68 -16.93 6.50
CA ALA A 135 -45.85 -17.81 6.62
C ALA A 135 -47.21 -17.10 6.60
N ALA A 136 -47.30 -15.91 5.98
CA ALA A 136 -48.57 -15.20 5.79
C ALA A 136 -48.76 -14.79 4.32
N ALA A 137 -48.71 -15.76 3.41
CA ALA A 137 -49.42 -15.65 2.14
C ALA A 137 -50.80 -16.32 2.33
N PRO A 138 -51.92 -15.60 2.24
CA PRO A 138 -53.22 -16.25 2.30
C PRO A 138 -53.45 -17.06 1.03
N ASP A 139 -53.50 -18.39 1.20
CA ASP A 139 -54.02 -19.33 0.23
C ASP A 139 -55.42 -18.90 -0.23
N GLY A 140 -55.59 -18.74 -1.54
CA GLY A 140 -56.89 -18.48 -2.16
C GLY A 140 -57.84 -19.69 -2.00
N PRO A 141 -59.14 -19.50 -1.78
CA PRO A 141 -60.05 -20.61 -1.55
C PRO A 141 -60.44 -21.29 -2.87
N ALA A 142 -60.02 -22.55 -3.04
CA ALA A 142 -60.59 -23.45 -4.03
C ALA A 142 -61.80 -24.20 -3.43
N GLY A 143 -63.00 -23.75 -3.81
CA GLY A 143 -64.15 -24.60 -4.17
C GLY A 143 -64.83 -25.47 -3.11
N SER A 144 -66.09 -25.13 -2.79
CA SER A 144 -67.10 -26.17 -2.50
C SER A 144 -68.49 -25.73 -2.95
N THR A 145 -68.98 -26.41 -3.98
CA THR A 145 -70.35 -26.42 -4.48
C THR A 145 -71.30 -27.02 -3.43
N ARG A 146 -72.38 -26.31 -3.07
CA ARG A 146 -73.57 -26.83 -2.34
C ARG A 146 -74.73 -25.87 -2.67
N ALA A 147 -75.71 -26.21 -3.52
CA ALA A 147 -76.77 -27.20 -3.38
C ALA A 147 -77.76 -26.91 -2.23
N GLU A 148 -78.60 -25.88 -2.37
CA GLU A 148 -79.91 -25.69 -1.68
C GLU A 148 -80.78 -24.87 -2.68
N ARG A 149 -81.89 -25.30 -3.29
CA ARG A 149 -83.17 -25.87 -2.82
C ARG A 149 -83.84 -25.03 -1.74
N GLY A 150 -84.89 -24.29 -2.16
CA GLY A 150 -85.79 -23.49 -1.32
C GLY A 150 -86.58 -22.51 -2.17
#